data_AF-Q4S868-F1
#
_entry.id   AF-Q4S868-F1
#
_cell.length_a   1.000
_cell.length_b   1.000
_cell.length_c   1.000
_cell.angle_alpha   90.00
_cell.angle_beta   90.00
_cell.angle_gamma   90.00
#
_symmetry.space_group_name_H-M   'P 1'
#
loop_
_entity.id
_entity.type
_entity.pdbx_description
1 polymer ?
#
loop_
_entity_poly.entity_id
_entity_poly.type
_entity_poly.pdbx_seq_one_letter_code
_entity_poly.pdbx_strand_id
1 'polypeptide(L)'
;MPNVVYMGGFQCKPAKPLPEHLEEFAQSSGEHGLIIMSLGTFIAELPPDLADEIAAAFAKLPQKVIWRYKGAKPATLGNNTLLVDWMPQNDLLGHPKTKLFVAH
;
A
#
# COMPACT_ATOMS: atom_id res chain seq x y z
N MET A 1 -9.68 -24.54 -35.22
CA MET A 1 -8.66 -23.52 -34.88
C MET A 1 -9.08 -22.88 -33.55
N PRO A 2 -8.20 -22.69 -32.54
CA PRO A 2 -8.61 -22.02 -31.33
C PRO A 2 -8.71 -20.51 -31.59
N ASN A 3 -9.87 -19.92 -31.29
CA ASN A 3 -10.12 -18.49 -31.39
C ASN A 3 -9.71 -17.80 -30.08
N VAL A 4 -8.41 -17.61 -29.87
CA VAL A 4 -7.86 -17.00 -28.65
C VAL A 4 -7.11 -15.71 -28.98
N VAL A 5 -7.42 -14.63 -28.25
CA VAL A 5 -6.71 -13.34 -28.29
C VAL A 5 -6.15 -13.03 -26.91
N TYR A 6 -4.85 -12.79 -26.81
CA TYR A 6 -4.19 -12.44 -25.56
C TYR A 6 -4.33 -10.93 -25.29
N MET A 7 -5.09 -10.57 -24.25
CA MET A 7 -5.28 -9.18 -23.80
C MET A 7 -4.72 -8.96 -22.40
N GLY A 8 -3.40 -9.11 -22.24
CA GLY A 8 -2.73 -8.85 -20.97
C GLY A 8 -2.77 -7.36 -20.58
N GLY A 9 -2.77 -7.08 -19.26
CA GLY A 9 -2.61 -5.73 -18.75
C GLY A 9 -3.79 -4.78 -19.00
N PHE A 10 -4.95 -5.27 -19.40
CA PHE A 10 -6.12 -4.45 -19.70
C PHE A 10 -6.62 -3.63 -18.50
N GLN A 11 -6.29 -4.05 -17.27
CA GLN A 11 -6.59 -3.29 -16.05
C GLN A 11 -5.61 -2.13 -15.77
N CYS A 12 -4.41 -2.13 -16.36
CA CYS A 12 -3.40 -1.12 -16.09
C CYS A 12 -3.79 0.21 -16.73
N LYS A 13 -3.95 1.25 -15.93
CA LYS A 13 -4.22 2.61 -16.41
C LYS A 13 -3.08 3.53 -15.99
N PRO A 14 -2.75 4.57 -16.79
CA PRO A 14 -1.83 5.60 -16.34
C PRO A 14 -2.26 6.13 -14.97
N ALA A 15 -1.30 6.28 -14.06
CA ALA A 15 -1.56 6.81 -12.73
C ALA A 15 -2.09 8.24 -12.83
N LYS A 16 -3.13 8.52 -12.06
CA LYS A 16 -3.67 9.87 -11.87
C LYS A 16 -3.02 10.54 -10.66
N PRO A 17 -3.10 11.88 -10.55
CA PRO A 17 -2.67 12.56 -9.33
C PRO A 17 -3.37 12.01 -8.09
N LEU A 18 -2.63 11.85 -7.01
CA LEU A 18 -3.17 11.40 -5.73
C LEU A 18 -4.02 12.52 -5.07
N PRO A 19 -4.98 12.17 -4.22
CA PRO A 19 -5.59 13.12 -3.29
C PRO A 19 -4.50 13.80 -2.44
N GLU A 20 -4.68 15.09 -2.15
CA GLU A 20 -3.68 15.94 -1.49
C GLU A 20 -3.07 15.30 -0.23
N HIS A 21 -3.87 14.77 0.68
CA HIS A 21 -3.38 14.12 1.89
C HIS A 21 -2.47 12.90 1.64
N LEU A 22 -2.70 12.12 0.58
CA LEU A 22 -1.85 10.98 0.22
C LEU A 22 -0.58 11.45 -0.50
N GLU A 23 -0.71 12.49 -1.33
CA GLU A 23 0.44 13.13 -1.99
C GLU A 23 1.40 13.70 -0.96
N GLU A 24 0.90 14.49 0.00
CA GLU A 24 1.70 15.05 1.10
C GLU A 24 2.39 13.96 1.92
N PHE A 25 1.66 12.89 2.26
CA PHE A 25 2.24 11.75 2.96
C PHE A 25 3.34 11.06 2.14
N ALA A 26 3.10 10.84 0.84
CA ALA A 26 4.08 10.25 -0.06
C ALA A 26 5.32 11.14 -0.23
N GLN A 27 5.16 12.46 -0.34
CA GLN A 27 6.29 13.38 -0.46
C GLN A 27 7.09 13.50 0.86
N SER A 28 6.42 13.39 2.00
CA SER A 28 7.08 13.36 3.33
C SER A 28 8.04 12.18 3.52
N SER A 29 8.02 11.19 2.62
CA SER A 29 8.96 10.05 2.64
C SER A 29 10.39 10.40 2.25
N GLY A 30 10.65 11.62 1.77
CA GLY A 30 11.99 12.08 1.42
C GLY A 30 12.64 11.19 0.35
N GLU A 31 13.88 10.78 0.58
CA GLU A 31 14.63 9.92 -0.33
C GLU A 31 14.28 8.42 -0.20
N HIS A 32 13.76 8.00 0.95
CA HIS A 32 13.50 6.59 1.23
C HIS A 32 12.29 6.05 0.46
N GLY A 33 11.29 6.90 0.21
CA GLY A 33 10.12 6.54 -0.57
C GLY A 33 9.05 5.78 0.20
N LEU A 34 8.13 5.19 -0.57
CA LEU A 34 6.87 4.66 -0.09
C LEU A 34 6.78 3.14 -0.28
N ILE A 35 6.30 2.45 0.76
CA ILE A 35 5.85 1.06 0.72
C ILE A 35 4.32 1.07 0.72
N ILE A 36 3.73 0.23 -0.14
CA ILE A 36 2.29 -0.01 -0.16
C ILE A 36 2.05 -1.44 0.29
N MET A 37 1.11 -1.65 1.20
CA MET A 37 0.67 -3.00 1.60
C MET A 37 -0.84 -3.16 1.40
N SER A 38 -1.22 -4.21 0.67
CA SER A 38 -2.63 -4.57 0.44
C SER A 38 -2.78 -6.08 0.24
N LEU A 39 -3.60 -6.72 1.08
CA LEU A 39 -3.92 -8.16 0.97
C LEU A 39 -5.21 -8.41 0.16
N GLY A 40 -5.52 -7.50 -0.78
CA GLY A 40 -6.75 -7.56 -1.57
C GLY A 40 -7.98 -7.20 -0.75
N THR A 41 -9.18 -7.43 -1.30
CA THR A 41 -10.44 -7.03 -0.64
C THR A 41 -10.95 -8.06 0.36
N PHE A 42 -10.63 -9.35 0.17
CA PHE A 42 -11.11 -10.46 0.99
C PHE A 42 -10.46 -10.54 2.37
N ILE A 43 -9.19 -10.13 2.49
CA ILE A 43 -8.50 -10.05 3.78
C ILE A 43 -8.60 -8.60 4.25
N ALA A 44 -9.58 -8.32 5.12
CA ALA A 44 -9.81 -6.99 5.67
C ALA A 44 -8.93 -6.71 6.90
N GLU A 45 -8.61 -7.75 7.66
CA GLU A 45 -7.83 -7.68 8.90
C GLU A 45 -6.97 -8.94 9.06
N LEU A 46 -6.08 -8.92 10.05
CA LEU A 46 -5.17 -10.00 10.40
C LEU A 46 -5.33 -10.33 11.88
N PRO A 47 -4.92 -11.54 12.32
CA PRO A 47 -4.79 -11.83 13.73
C PRO A 47 -3.98 -10.72 14.44
N PRO A 48 -4.39 -10.25 15.63
CA PRO A 48 -3.77 -9.10 16.30
C PRO A 48 -2.25 -9.22 16.44
N ASP A 49 -1.76 -10.39 16.89
CA ASP A 49 -0.33 -10.63 17.07
C ASP A 49 0.46 -10.47 15.75
N LEU A 50 -0.09 -10.97 14.64
CA LEU A 50 0.53 -10.83 13.33
C LEU A 50 0.50 -9.38 12.84
N ALA A 51 -0.60 -8.66 13.09
CA ALA A 51 -0.71 -7.25 12.73
C ALA A 51 0.31 -6.40 13.51
N ASP A 52 0.53 -6.71 14.79
CA ASP A 52 1.54 -6.08 15.64
C ASP A 52 2.97 -6.41 15.19
N GLU A 53 3.26 -7.64 14.78
CA GLU A 53 4.58 -8.00 14.24
C GLU A 53 4.89 -7.25 12.94
N ILE A 54 3.92 -7.18 12.03
CA ILE A 54 4.06 -6.45 10.75
C ILE A 54 4.23 -4.96 11.00
N ALA A 55 3.40 -4.37 11.87
CA ALA A 55 3.50 -2.96 12.24
C ALA A 55 4.86 -2.64 12.90
N ALA A 56 5.34 -3.51 13.79
CA ALA A 56 6.65 -3.36 14.42
C ALA A 56 7.80 -3.46 13.41
N ALA A 57 7.68 -4.34 12.41
CA ALA A 57 8.66 -4.45 11.34
C ALA A 57 8.70 -3.17 10.49
N PHE A 58 7.54 -2.64 10.07
CA PHE A 58 7.46 -1.39 9.32
C PHE A 58 7.94 -0.18 10.13
N ALA A 59 7.69 -0.13 11.44
CA ALA A 59 8.14 0.96 12.31
C ALA A 59 9.67 1.12 12.35
N LYS A 60 10.42 0.06 12.04
CA LYS A 60 11.90 0.08 11.98
C LYS A 60 12.44 0.58 10.65
N LEU A 61 11.59 0.74 9.64
CA LEU A 61 11.99 1.15 8.29
C LEU A 61 11.98 2.67 8.15
N PRO A 62 12.91 3.24 7.37
CA PRO A 62 12.93 4.68 7.10
C PRO A 62 11.87 5.12 6.08
N GLN A 63 11.27 4.19 5.33
CA GLN A 63 10.18 4.45 4.38
C GLN A 63 8.89 4.85 5.08
N LYS A 64 8.05 5.59 4.36
CA LYS A 64 6.63 5.71 4.69
C LYS A 64 5.88 4.48 4.20
N VAL A 65 4.85 4.08 4.93
CA VAL A 65 4.03 2.92 4.59
C VAL A 65 2.56 3.33 4.51
N ILE A 66 1.89 2.99 3.41
CA ILE A 66 0.42 3.02 3.34
C ILE A 66 -0.05 1.57 3.37
N TRP A 67 -0.84 1.23 4.38
CA TRP A 67 -1.33 -0.12 4.59
C TRP A 67 -2.85 -0.13 4.61
N ARG A 68 -3.45 -0.82 3.63
CA ARG A 68 -4.89 -1.07 3.61
C ARG A 68 -5.25 -2.13 4.65
N TYR A 69 -5.89 -1.70 5.73
CA TYR A 69 -6.18 -2.53 6.90
C TYR A 69 -7.39 -1.98 7.66
N LYS A 70 -8.37 -2.85 7.91
CA LYS A 70 -9.65 -2.50 8.57
C LYS A 70 -9.82 -3.07 9.98
N GLY A 71 -8.81 -3.77 10.48
CA GLY A 71 -8.84 -4.34 11.83
C GLY A 71 -8.50 -3.30 12.90
N ALA A 72 -8.41 -3.75 14.15
CA ALA A 72 -7.97 -2.93 15.26
C ALA A 72 -6.54 -2.40 15.03
N LYS A 73 -6.33 -1.11 15.27
CA LYS A 73 -5.02 -0.46 15.12
C LYS A 73 -3.94 -1.24 15.91
N PRO A 74 -2.86 -1.72 15.28
CA PRO A 74 -1.76 -2.39 15.96
C PRO A 74 -1.14 -1.49 17.04
N ALA A 75 -0.80 -2.07 18.19
CA ALA A 75 -0.18 -1.37 19.31
C ALA A 75 1.24 -0.88 18.97
N THR A 76 1.91 -1.56 18.05
CA THR A 76 3.29 -1.27 17.60
C THR A 76 3.34 -0.38 16.36
N LEU A 77 2.23 0.24 15.96
CA LEU A 77 2.17 1.08 14.77
C LEU A 77 3.09 2.30 14.87
N GLY A 78 4.12 2.34 14.02
CA GLY A 78 5.05 3.46 13.92
C GLY A 78 4.45 4.69 13.22
N ASN A 79 5.02 5.86 13.51
CA ASN A 79 4.62 7.17 12.92
C ASN A 79 4.89 7.28 11.40
N ASN A 80 5.57 6.29 10.82
CA ASN A 80 5.82 6.17 9.39
C ASN A 80 4.72 5.40 8.66
N THR A 81 3.78 4.77 9.37
CA THR A 81 2.71 3.96 8.77
C THR A 81 1.36 4.65 8.84
N LEU A 82 0.70 4.79 7.70
CA LEU A 82 -0.68 5.25 7.56
C LEU A 82 -1.59 4.04 7.28
N LEU A 83 -2.52 3.78 8.19
CA LEU A 83 -3.58 2.79 7.99
C LEU A 83 -4.75 3.44 7.23
N VAL A 84 -5.28 2.73 6.24
CA VAL A 84 -6.42 3.20 5.45
C VAL A 84 -7.42 2.08 5.19
N ASP A 85 -8.70 2.42 5.14
CA ASP A 85 -9.74 1.46 4.74
C ASP A 85 -9.70 1.16 3.23
N TRP A 86 -9.27 2.17 2.47
CA TRP A 86 -9.21 2.16 1.01
C TRP A 86 -8.13 3.11 0.51
N MET A 87 -7.58 2.82 -0.68
CA MET A 87 -6.60 3.66 -1.35
C MET A 87 -6.70 3.54 -2.87
N PRO A 88 -6.32 4.59 -3.63
CA PRO A 88 -6.21 4.53 -5.09
C PRO A 88 -4.99 3.70 -5.48
N GLN A 89 -5.10 2.35 -5.44
CA GLN A 89 -3.96 1.44 -5.58
C GLN A 89 -3.20 1.62 -6.91
N ASN A 90 -3.91 1.80 -8.04
CA ASN A 90 -3.27 2.03 -9.34
C ASN A 90 -2.37 3.28 -9.32
N ASP A 91 -2.88 4.35 -8.72
CA ASP A 91 -2.22 5.65 -8.71
C ASP A 91 -1.03 5.64 -7.73
N LEU A 92 -1.18 5.00 -6.57
CA LEU A 92 -0.08 4.77 -5.64
C LEU A 92 1.01 3.87 -6.27
N LEU A 93 0.64 2.80 -6.97
CA LEU A 93 1.61 1.93 -7.65
C LEU A 93 2.38 2.65 -8.77
N GLY A 94 1.75 3.60 -9.46
CA GLY A 94 2.42 4.42 -10.48
C GLY A 94 3.10 5.68 -9.94
N HIS A 95 3.05 5.93 -8.63
CA HIS A 95 3.64 7.12 -8.03
C HIS A 95 5.18 7.00 -7.94
N PRO A 96 5.96 8.05 -8.28
CA PRO A 96 7.43 7.97 -8.35
C PRO A 96 8.13 7.67 -7.01
N LYS A 97 7.47 7.95 -5.88
CA LYS A 97 7.99 7.60 -4.54
C LYS A 97 7.82 6.12 -4.20
N THR A 98 6.95 5.39 -4.89
CA THR A 98 6.69 3.97 -4.56
C THR A 98 7.90 3.11 -4.90
N LYS A 99 8.35 2.34 -3.90
CA LYS A 99 9.54 1.46 -4.01
C LYS A 99 9.19 -0.02 -3.84
N LEU A 100 8.12 -0.33 -3.11
CA LEU A 100 7.74 -1.69 -2.80
C LEU A 100 6.22 -1.83 -2.71
N PHE A 101 5.70 -2.93 -3.25
CA PHE A 101 4.33 -3.36 -3.05
C PHE A 101 4.32 -4.73 -2.37
N VAL A 102 3.74 -4.78 -1.18
CA VAL A 102 3.47 -6.02 -0.43
C VAL A 102 2.05 -6.46 -0.74
N ALA A 103 1.93 -7.59 -1.45
CA ALA A 103 0.68 -8.17 -1.92
C ALA A 103 0.48 -9.60 -1.36
N HIS A 104 -0.68 -10.20 -1.65
CA HIS A 104 -1.07 -11.56 -1.28
C HIS A 104 -0.81 -12.55 -2.41
#